data_AF-A0A2L0A4L5-F1
#
_entry.id   AF-A0A2L0A4L5-F1
#
_cell.length_a   1.000
_cell.length_b   1.000
_cell.length_c   1.000
_cell.angle_alpha   90.00
_cell.angle_beta   90.00
_cell.angle_gamma   90.00
#
_symmetry.space_group_name_H-M   'P 1'
#
loop_
_entity.id
_entity.type
_entity.pdbx_description
1 polymer ?
#
loop_
_entity_poly.entity_id
_entity_poly.type
_entity_poly.pdbx_seq_one_letter_code
_entity_poly.pdbx_strand_id
1 'polypeptide(L)'
;MAVAVMFPDGTIRNVIGELKLEGGRFVQSPINCDPRWKYIKQSGVWTAQGRHGQVHMMPLADRRCWWHSIPQMSDDVAEAPNDRAITRSVA
;
A
#
# COMPACT_ATOMS: atom_id res chain seq x y z
N MET A 1 0.22 -19.16 5.39
CA MET A 1 1.50 -18.97 6.08
C MET A 1 1.33 -17.84 7.09
N ALA A 2 1.60 -18.09 8.37
CA ALA A 2 1.42 -17.09 9.44
C ALA A 2 2.74 -16.78 10.15
N VAL A 3 2.87 -15.56 10.64
CA VAL A 3 4.05 -15.06 11.38
C VAL A 3 3.63 -14.77 12.81
N ALA A 4 4.43 -15.22 13.77
CA ALA A 4 4.21 -14.91 15.18
C ALA A 4 4.63 -13.45 15.46
N VAL A 5 3.73 -12.68 16.07
CA VAL A 5 3.93 -11.26 16.40
C VAL A 5 3.58 -11.03 17.86
N MET A 6 4.46 -10.31 18.56
CA MET A 6 4.21 -9.86 19.94
C MET A 6 3.42 -8.54 19.94
N PHE A 7 2.31 -8.52 20.66
CA PHE A 7 1.43 -7.36 20.79
C PHE A 7 1.73 -6.58 22.07
N PRO A 8 1.31 -5.31 22.18
CA PRO A 8 1.57 -4.48 23.37
C PRO A 8 0.94 -4.99 24.67
N ASP A 9 -0.08 -5.84 24.56
CA ASP A 9 -0.71 -6.53 25.69
C ASP A 9 0.11 -7.73 26.19
N GLY A 10 1.28 -7.98 25.60
CA GLY A 10 2.16 -9.11 25.91
C GLY A 10 1.75 -10.40 25.21
N THR A 11 0.64 -10.42 24.46
CA THR A 11 0.21 -11.64 23.76
C THR A 11 1.01 -11.86 22.48
N ILE A 12 1.24 -13.12 22.14
CA ILE A 12 1.80 -13.51 20.83
C ILE A 12 0.67 -14.05 19.97
N ARG A 13 0.48 -13.46 18.79
CA ARG A 13 -0.58 -13.86 17.86
C ARG A 13 0.00 -14.17 16.49
N ASN A 14 -0.60 -15.14 15.82
CA ASN A 14 -0.26 -15.50 14.45
C ASN A 14 -1.01 -14.57 13.49
N VAL A 15 -0.28 -13.79 12.70
CA VAL A 15 -0.84 -12.91 11.67
C VAL A 15 -0.48 -13.42 10.28
N ILE A 16 -1.26 -13.03 9.27
CA ILE A 16 -1.00 -13.43 7.89
C ILE A 16 0.37 -12.90 7.45
N GLY A 17 1.19 -13.77 6.87
CA GLY A 17 2.50 -13.42 6.35
C GLY A 17 2.57 -13.46 4.83
N GLU A 18 3.45 -12.64 4.28
CA GLU A 18 3.95 -12.67 2.91
C GLU A 18 5.41 -13.12 2.89
N LEU A 19 5.86 -13.59 1.72
CA LEU A 19 7.27 -13.85 1.46
C LEU A 19 7.89 -12.57 0.87
N LYS A 20 8.96 -12.08 1.47
CA LYS A 20 9.76 -10.95 0.96
C LYS A 20 11.19 -11.40 0.67
N LEU A 21 11.80 -10.80 -0.34
CA LEU A 21 13.22 -10.98 -0.61
C LEU A 21 14.03 -9.93 0.17
N GLU A 22 14.77 -10.37 1.20
CA GLU A 22 15.67 -9.53 1.99
C GLU A 22 17.10 -10.08 1.90
N GLY A 23 18.05 -9.25 1.46
CA GLY A 23 19.46 -9.66 1.39
C GLY A 23 19.71 -10.90 0.53
N GLY A 24 18.92 -11.11 -0.53
CA GLY A 24 19.03 -12.26 -1.42
C GLY A 24 18.41 -13.56 -0.87
N ARG A 25 17.72 -13.51 0.28
CA ARG A 25 17.00 -14.65 0.85
C ARG A 25 15.52 -14.33 1.01
N PHE A 26 14.67 -15.34 0.82
CA PHE A 26 13.27 -15.20 1.12
C PHE A 26 13.04 -15.28 2.63
N VAL A 27 12.36 -14.27 3.16
CA VAL A 27 11.97 -14.17 4.57
C VAL A 27 10.47 -14.03 4.68
N GLN A 28 9.90 -14.59 5.75
CA GLN A 28 8.50 -14.43 6.04
C GLN A 28 8.28 -13.14 6.85
N SER A 29 7.44 -12.25 6.32
CA SER A 29 7.10 -10.95 6.92
C SER A 29 5.60 -10.87 7.13
N PRO A 30 5.10 -10.28 8.24
CA PRO A 30 3.70 -9.94 8.39
C PRO A 30 3.22 -9.04 7.25
N ILE A 31 2.01 -9.28 6.75
CA ILE A 31 1.36 -8.39 5.79
C ILE A 31 0.89 -7.14 6.53
N ASN A 32 1.22 -5.97 6.02
CA ASN A 32 0.88 -4.70 6.65
C ASN A 32 -0.53 -4.21 6.27
N CYS A 33 -1.54 -5.08 6.39
CA CYS A 33 -2.94 -4.81 5.99
C CYS A 33 -3.87 -4.43 7.17
N ASP A 34 -3.40 -4.56 8.41
CA ASP A 34 -4.21 -4.21 9.58
C ASP A 34 -4.30 -2.67 9.72
N PRO A 35 -5.51 -2.08 9.84
CA PRO A 35 -5.67 -0.63 9.96
C PRO A 35 -5.24 -0.09 11.33
N ARG A 36 -5.19 -0.94 12.36
CA ARG A 36 -4.82 -0.57 13.73
C ARG A 36 -3.34 -0.81 14.01
N TRP A 37 -2.75 -1.82 13.36
CA TRP A 37 -1.40 -2.29 13.68
C TRP A 37 -0.41 -2.11 12.53
N LYS A 38 0.80 -1.72 12.88
CA LYS A 38 1.99 -1.81 12.03
C LYS A 38 2.91 -2.86 12.62
N TYR A 39 3.43 -3.73 11.78
CA TYR A 39 4.35 -4.77 12.22
C TYR A 39 5.79 -4.34 11.94
N ILE A 40 6.65 -4.38 12.96
CA ILE A 40 8.05 -3.99 12.87
C ILE A 40 8.93 -5.12 13.41
N LYS A 41 10.13 -5.27 12.85
CA LYS A 41 11.09 -6.29 13.29
C LYS A 41 12.12 -5.64 14.20
N GLN A 42 12.14 -6.05 15.47
CA GLN A 42 13.09 -5.56 16.49
C GLN A 42 13.86 -6.74 17.06
N SER A 43 15.20 -6.70 17.01
CA SER A 43 16.06 -7.78 17.52
C SER A 43 15.69 -9.18 17.00
N GLY A 44 15.23 -9.27 15.75
CA GLY A 44 14.81 -10.53 15.12
C GLY A 44 13.36 -10.95 15.41
N VAL A 45 12.65 -10.26 16.31
CA VAL A 45 11.26 -10.55 16.69
C VAL A 45 10.32 -9.55 16.04
N TRP A 46 9.17 -10.03 15.56
CA TRP A 46 8.12 -9.15 15.06
C TRP A 46 7.27 -8.62 16.21
N THR A 47 7.11 -7.29 16.26
CA THR A 47 6.27 -6.61 17.25
C THR A 47 5.18 -5.79 16.55
N ALA A 48 3.99 -5.78 17.15
CA ALA A 48 2.87 -4.95 16.71
C ALA A 48 2.95 -3.58 17.39
N GLN A 49 2.98 -2.53 16.60
CA GLN A 49 2.93 -1.14 17.04
C GLN A 49 1.60 -0.53 16.60
N GLY A 50 0.96 0.23 17.49
CA GLY A 50 -0.26 0.96 17.13
C GLY A 50 0.02 1.95 16.00
N ARG A 51 -0.83 1.96 14.97
CA ARG A 51 -0.80 3.02 13.95
C ARG A 51 -1.34 4.29 14.57
N HIS A 52 -0.46 5.21 14.93
CA HIS A 52 -0.83 6.57 15.29
C HIS A 52 -1.02 7.39 14.02
N GLY A 53 -2.22 7.32 13.45
CA GLY A 53 -2.63 8.16 12.34
C GLY A 53 -4.03 8.67 12.61
N GLN A 54 -4.23 9.98 12.52
CA GLN A 54 -5.56 10.56 12.53
C GLN A 54 -6.28 10.03 11.28
N VAL A 55 -7.31 9.22 11.45
CA VAL A 55 -8.19 8.85 10.34
C VAL A 55 -8.86 10.14 9.91
N HIS A 56 -8.36 10.77 8.84
CA HIS A 56 -9.07 11.87 8.22
C HIS A 56 -10.37 11.28 7.67
N MET A 57 -11.46 11.50 8.39
CA MET A 57 -12.78 11.23 7.85
C MET A 57 -13.01 12.23 6.73
N MET A 58 -12.92 11.76 5.48
CA MET A 58 -13.34 12.57 4.35
C MET A 58 -14.83 12.91 4.51
N PRO A 59 -15.24 14.18 4.29
CA PRO A 59 -16.64 14.58 4.36
C PRO A 59 -17.51 13.69 3.47
N LEU A 60 -18.65 13.24 3.99
CA LEU A 60 -19.57 12.30 3.33
C LEU A 60 -20.03 12.75 1.93
N ALA A 61 -19.98 14.05 1.63
CA ALA A 61 -20.37 14.62 0.34
C ALA A 61 -19.47 14.16 -0.83
N ASP A 62 -18.21 13.79 -0.58
CA ASP A 62 -17.21 13.45 -1.61
C ASP A 62 -17.10 11.95 -1.93
N ARG A 63 -17.94 11.08 -1.36
CA ARG A 63 -17.78 9.62 -1.51
C ARG A 63 -17.88 9.10 -2.94
N ARG A 64 -18.56 9.81 -3.83
CA ARG A 64 -18.70 9.37 -5.24
C ARG A 64 -17.45 9.60 -6.07
N CYS A 65 -16.57 10.51 -5.64
CA CYS A 65 -15.43 10.97 -6.42
C CYS A 65 -14.21 11.23 -5.51
N TRP A 66 -14.06 10.49 -4.42
CA TRP A 66 -12.99 10.71 -3.44
C TRP A 66 -11.59 10.70 -4.09
N TRP A 67 -11.42 9.92 -5.16
CA TRP A 67 -10.19 9.84 -5.94
C TRP A 67 -9.88 11.12 -6.76
N HIS A 68 -10.84 12.00 -7.03
CA HIS A 68 -10.59 13.29 -7.70
C HIS A 68 -9.74 14.24 -6.86
N SER A 69 -9.66 14.01 -5.54
CA SER A 69 -8.76 14.74 -4.64
C SER A 69 -7.30 14.26 -4.71
N ILE A 70 -7.04 13.18 -5.45
CA ILE A 70 -5.71 12.58 -5.66
C ILE A 70 -5.27 12.96 -7.08
N PRO A 71 -4.36 13.93 -7.27
CA PRO A 71 -3.99 14.45 -8.59
C PRO A 71 -3.51 13.38 -9.58
N GLN A 72 -2.94 12.29 -9.06
CA GLN A 72 -2.44 11.15 -9.85
C GLN A 72 -3.55 10.23 -10.37
N MET A 73 -4.80 10.39 -9.91
CA MET A 73 -5.97 9.60 -10.31
C MET A 73 -6.98 10.42 -11.12
N SER A 74 -6.64 11.65 -11.53
CA SER A 74 -7.44 12.42 -12.47
C SER A 74 -7.17 11.93 -13.90
N ASP A 75 -8.25 11.66 -14.65
CA ASP A 75 -8.19 11.19 -16.05
C ASP A 75 -7.61 12.24 -17.02
N ASP A 76 -7.36 13.47 -16.55
CA ASP A 76 -6.88 14.61 -17.35
C ASP A 76 -5.42 14.50 -17.82
N VAL A 77 -4.69 13.45 -17.43
CA VAL A 77 -3.30 13.19 -17.87
C VAL A 77 -3.20 11.92 -18.73
N ALA A 78 -4.19 11.69 -19.59
CA ALA A 78 -3.92 10.95 -20.82
C ALA A 78 -3.34 11.95 -21.82
N GLU A 79 -2.01 12.04 -21.91
CA GLU A 79 -1.34 12.65 -23.06
C GLU A 79 -2.00 12.09 -24.33
N ALA A 80 -2.70 12.96 -25.06
CA ALA A 80 -3.25 12.60 -26.35
C ALA A 80 -2.14 11.97 -27.19
N PRO A 81 -2.37 10.81 -27.83
CA PRO A 81 -1.37 10.23 -28.71
C PRO A 81 -1.03 11.29 -29.75
N ASN A 82 0.22 11.72 -29.72
CA ASN A 82 0.78 12.72 -30.61
C ASN A 82 0.68 12.15 -32.03
N ASP A 83 -0.42 12.45 -32.71
CA ASP A 83 -0.76 11.98 -34.04
C ASP A 83 0.19 12.67 -35.02
N ARG A 84 1.43 12.18 -35.06
CA ARG A 84 2.42 12.58 -36.03
C ARG A 84 1.90 12.14 -37.40
N ALA A 85 1.29 13.09 -38.08
CA ALA A 85 0.95 13.06 -39.49
C ALA A 85 2.04 12.35 -40.31
N ILE A 86 1.78 11.11 -40.69
CA ILE A 86 2.49 10.45 -41.79
C ILE A 86 1.70 10.78 -43.05
N THR A 87 1.98 11.93 -43.64
CA THR A 87 1.56 12.27 -45.00
C THR A 87 2.26 11.30 -45.96
N ARG A 88 1.57 10.23 -46.38
CA ARG A 88 1.96 9.48 -47.57
C ARG A 88 1.50 10.27 -48.80
N SER A 89 2.39 11.10 -49.34
CA SER A 89 2.25 11.60 -50.71
C SER A 89 2.47 10.42 -51.67
N VAL A 90 1.41 10.03 -52.38
CA VAL A 90 1.50 9.19 -53.57
C VAL A 90 1.51 10.14 -54.77
N ALA A 91 2.62 10.14 -55.50
CA ALA A 91 2.72 10.59 -56.88
C ALA A 91 3.67 9.62 -57.60
#